data_AF-A0A349MJP8-F1
#
_entry.id   AF-A0A349MJP8-F1
#
_cell.length_a   1.000
_cell.length_b   1.000
_cell.length_c   1.000
_cell.angle_alpha   90.00
_cell.angle_beta   90.00
_cell.angle_gamma   90.00
#
_symmetry.space_group_name_H-M   'P 1'
#
loop_
_entity.id
_entity.type
_entity.pdbx_description
1 polymer ?
#
loop_
_entity_poly.entity_id
_entity_poly.type
_entity_poly.pdbx_seq_one_letter_code
_entity_poly.pdbx_strand_id
1 'polypeptide(L)' 'MEEKHWYQSRTIWGAVILILSRFAPSLGLEVDPGSLTELANSAADLTGVAMVLYGRVKAERPIRLSAPKEI' A
#
# COMPACT_ATOMS: atom_id res chain seq x y z
N MET A 1 20.31 20.10 3.86
CA MET A 1 18.89 19.94 4.20
C MET A 1 18.43 18.74 3.39
N GLU A 2 18.16 17.59 4.00
CA GLU A 2 17.57 16.47 3.24
C GLU A 2 16.13 16.86 2.91
N GLU A 3 15.86 17.12 1.63
CA GLU A 3 14.51 17.44 1.17
C GLU A 3 13.66 16.18 1.23
N LYS A 4 12.64 16.20 2.09
CA LYS A 4 11.67 15.12 2.18
C LYS A 4 11.05 14.91 0.80
N HIS A 5 11.30 13.76 0.20
CA HIS A 5 10.80 13.48 -1.13
C HIS A 5 9.26 13.60 -1.18
N TRP A 6 8.77 14.35 -2.17
CA TRP A 6 7.35 14.68 -2.33
C TRP A 6 6.45 13.44 -2.35
N TYR A 7 6.93 12.33 -2.92
CA TYR A 7 6.19 11.06 -3.00
C TYR A 7 5.96 10.39 -1.63
N GLN A 8 6.61 10.85 -0.56
CA GLN A 8 6.37 10.35 0.79
C GLN A 8 5.16 11.05 1.45
N SER A 9 4.63 12.11 0.86
CA SER A 9 3.48 12.85 1.39
C SER A 9 2.16 12.18 1.02
N ARG A 10 1.44 11.69 2.03
CA ARG A 10 0.08 11.14 1.88
C ARG A 10 -0.89 12.15 1.28
N THR A 11 -0.72 13.43 1.58
CA THR A 11 -1.55 14.52 1.03
C THR A 11 -1.36 14.66 -0.47
N ILE A 12 -0.12 14.53 -0.96
CA ILE A 12 0.16 14.63 -2.40
C ILE A 12 -0.48 13.45 -3.14
N TRP A 13 -0.38 12.23 -2.59
CA TRP A 13 -1.08 11.08 -3.16
C TRP A 13 -2.60 11.22 -3.15
N GLY A 14 -3.19 11.75 -2.08
CA GLY A 14 -4.62 12.05 -2.03
C GLY A 14 -5.05 13.05 -3.10
N ALA A 15 -4.26 14.10 -3.32
CA ALA A 15 -4.52 15.08 -4.37
C ALA A 15 -4.40 14.47 -5.78
N VAL A 16 -3.38 13.63 -6.02
CA VAL A 16 -3.22 12.90 -7.29
C VAL A 16 -4.41 11.99 -7.56
N ILE A 17 -4.87 11.22 -6.55
CA ILE A 17 -6.03 10.34 -6.69
C ILE A 17 -7.30 11.15 -6.97
N LEU A 18 -7.52 12.28 -6.30
CA LEU A 18 -8.67 13.16 -6.56
C LEU A 18 -8.69 13.67 -8.01
N ILE A 19 -7.53 14.09 -8.51
CA ILE A 19 -7.38 14.53 -9.90
C ILE A 19 -7.73 13.36 -10.83
N LEU A 20 -7.14 12.18 -10.62
CA LEU A 20 -7.39 11.00 -11.44
C LEU A 20 -8.86 10.57 -11.40
N SER A 21 -9.51 10.57 -10.24
CA SER A 21 -10.93 10.24 -10.09
C SER A 21 -11.82 11.18 -10.89
N ARG A 22 -11.44 12.45 -11.05
CA ARG A 22 -12.19 13.38 -11.90
C ARG A 22 -12.10 13.03 -13.39
N PHE A 23 -10.98 12.42 -13.80
CA PHE A 23 -10.77 11.97 -15.18
C PHE A 23 -11.28 10.54 -15.43
N ALA A 24 -11.46 9.73 -14.40
CA ALA A 24 -11.94 8.35 -14.53
C ALA A 24 -13.27 8.23 -15.32
N PRO A 25 -14.32 9.05 -15.10
CA PRO A 25 -15.55 9.01 -15.90
C PRO A 25 -15.32 9.29 -17.38
N SER A 26 -14.34 10.14 -17.73
CA SER A 26 -14.02 10.45 -19.13
C SER A 26 -13.41 9.27 -19.89
N LEU A 27 -12.89 8.28 -19.15
CA LEU A 27 -12.36 7.03 -19.68
C LEU A 27 -13.41 5.89 -19.66
N GLY A 28 -14.66 6.18 -19.28
CA GLY A 28 -15.73 5.18 -19.13
C GLY A 28 -15.61 4.36 -17.85
N LEU A 29 -14.80 4.79 -16.88
CA LEU A 29 -14.71 4.17 -15.56
C LEU A 29 -15.79 4.80 -14.66
N GLU A 30 -16.95 4.16 -14.57
CA GLU A 30 -17.97 4.51 -13.58
C GLU A 30 -17.44 4.21 -12.18
N VAL A 31 -17.16 5.27 -11.42
CA VAL A 31 -16.70 5.17 -10.04
C VAL A 31 -17.93 5.14 -9.14
N ASP A 32 -18.47 3.94 -8.90
CA ASP A 32 -19.54 3.73 -7.93
C ASP A 32 -18.98 3.76 -6.49
N PRO A 33 -19.61 4.47 -5.54
CA PRO A 33 -19.14 4.53 -4.15
C PRO A 33 -19.05 3.17 -3.46
N GLY A 34 -19.92 2.21 -3.82
CA GLY A 34 -19.84 0.83 -3.33
C GLY A 34 -18.59 0.12 -3.86
N SER A 35 -18.28 0.33 -5.15
CA SER A 35 -17.10 -0.24 -5.80
C SER A 35 -15.77 0.33 -5.29
N LEU A 36 -15.75 1.57 -4.77
CA LEU A 36 -14.54 2.16 -4.17
C LEU A 36 -14.05 1.40 -2.94
N THR A 37 -14.97 0.90 -2.12
CA THR A 37 -14.62 0.13 -0.91
C THR A 37 -14.01 -1.22 -1.30
N GLU A 38 -14.58 -1.88 -2.31
CA GLU A 38 -14.09 -3.16 -2.82
C GLU A 38 -12.74 -3.01 -3.54
N LEU A 39 -12.56 -1.92 -4.29
CA LEU A 39 -11.28 -1.57 -4.91
C LEU A 39 -10.21 -1.26 -3.85
N ALA A 40 -10.57 -0.53 -2.78
CA ALA A 40 -9.66 -0.24 -1.68
C ALA A 40 -9.24 -1.52 -0.94
N ASN A 41 -10.18 -2.44 -0.69
CA ASN A 41 -9.89 -3.74 -0.10
C ASN A 41 -8.98 -4.57 -1.00
N SER A 42 -9.27 -4.65 -2.31
CA SER A 42 -8.44 -5.38 -3.27
C SER A 42 -7.01 -4.81 -3.34
N ALA A 43 -6.87 -3.49 -3.29
CA ALA A 43 -5.56 -2.84 -3.24
C ALA A 43 -4.82 -3.13 -1.92
N ALA A 44 -5.54 -3.19 -0.79
CA ALA A 44 -4.99 -3.55 0.51
C ALA A 44 -4.50 -5.02 0.53
N ASP A 45 -5.27 -5.93 -0.06
CA ASP A 45 -4.90 -7.35 -0.16
C ASP A 45 -3.64 -7.53 -1.02
N LEU A 46 -3.56 -6.85 -2.17
CA LEU A 46 -2.39 -6.87 -3.02
C LEU A 46 -1.14 -6.31 -2.31
N THR A 47 -1.29 -5.23 -1.54
CA THR A 47 -0.18 -4.70 -0.75
C THR A 47 0.23 -5.64 0.38
N GLY A 48 -0.71 -6.34 1.01
CA GLY A 48 -0.43 -7.38 2.00
C GLY A 48 0.39 -8.53 1.41
N VAL A 49 -0.02 -9.05 0.26
CA VAL A 49 0.71 -10.11 -0.47
C VAL A 49 2.10 -9.63 -0.87
N ALA A 50 2.20 -8.42 -1.44
CA ALA A 50 3.48 -7.84 -1.82
C ALA A 50 4.41 -7.66 -0.61
N MET A 51 3.88 -7.26 0.55
CA MET A 51 4.64 -7.10 1.79
C MET A 51 5.17 -8.44 2.32
N VAL A 52 4.37 -9.51 2.24
CA VAL A 52 4.80 -10.87 2.61
C VAL A 52 5.92 -11.36 1.69
N LEU A 53 5.75 -11.19 0.37
CA LEU A 53 6.75 -11.57 -0.62
C LEU A 53 8.03 -10.76 -0.44
N TYR A 54 7.92 -9.45 -0.23
CA TYR A 54 9.05 -8.57 0.05
C TYR A 54 9.77 -8.98 1.35
N GLY A 55 9.01 -9.24 2.42
CA GLY A 55 9.53 -9.71 3.70
C GLY A 55 10.27 -11.04 3.56
N ARG A 56 9.75 -11.97 2.75
CA ARG A 56 10.43 -13.24 2.45
C ARG A 56 11.72 -13.04 1.66
N VAL A 57 11.71 -12.23 0.61
CA VAL A 57 12.90 -12.00 -0.24
C VAL A 57 13.99 -11.25 0.53
N LYS A 58 13.60 -10.30 1.39
CA LYS A 58 14.53 -9.49 2.20
C LYS A 58 15.01 -10.18 3.48
N ALA A 59 14.38 -11.28 3.90
CA ALA A 59 14.79 -12.04 5.06
C ALA A 59 16.11 -12.79 4.79
N GLU A 60 17.23 -12.09 4.88
CA GLU A 60 18.58 -12.64 4.77
C GLU A 60 19.04 -13.34 6.07
N ARG A 61 18.31 -13.14 7.17
CA ARG A 61 18.67 -13.69 8.49
C ARG A 61 17.70 -14.80 8.90
N PRO A 62 18.19 -15.99 9.25
CA PRO A 62 17.33 -17.04 9.80
C PRO A 62 16.69 -16.55 11.10
N ILE A 63 15.40 -16.84 11.26
CA ILE A 63 14.66 -16.52 12.48
C ILE A 63 15.32 -17.30 13.63
N ARG A 64 16.07 -16.60 14.47
CA ARG A 64 16.70 -17.20 15.65
C ARG A 64 15.63 -17.35 16.73
N LEU A 65 15.06 -18.54 16.84
CA LEU A 65 14.21 -18.91 17.95
C LEU A 65 15.10 -19.03 19.20
N SER A 66 15.12 -18.01 20.03
CA SER A 66 15.78 -18.09 21.33
C SER A 66 14.93 -18.97 22.24
N ALA A 67 15.57 -20.00 22.85
CA ALA A 67 14.92 -20.89 23.79
C ALA A 67 14.30 -20.10 24.96
N PRO A 68 13.14 -20.53 25.51
CA PRO A 68 12.53 -19.88 26.65
C PRO A 68 13.53 -19.83 27.80
N LYS A 69 13.71 -18.64 28.37
CA LYS A 69 14.56 -18.42 29.53
C LYS A 69 13.91 -19.14 30.71
N GLU A 70 14.44 -20.31 31.08
CA GLU A 70 14.06 -20.98 32.33
C GLU A 70 14.33 -19.99 33.48
N ILE A 71 13.28 -19.74 34.25
CA ILE A 71 13.25 -18.82 35.40
C ILE A 71 13.34 -19.66 36.67
#